data_AF-A0A8T6DKD3-F1
#
_entry.id   AF-A0A8T6DKD3-F1
#
_cell.length_a   1.000
_cell.length_b   1.000
_cell.length_c   1.000
_cell.angle_alpha   90.00
_cell.angle_beta   90.00
_cell.angle_gamma   90.00
#
_symmetry.space_group_name_H-M   'P 1'
#
loop_
_entity.id
_entity.type
_entity.pdbx_description
1 polymer ?
#
loop_
_entity_poly.entity_id
_entity_poly.type
_entity_poly.pdbx_seq_one_letter_code
_entity_poly.pdbx_strand_id
1 'polypeptide(L)'
;LIGVLCGPRFPLSWNAPSGDMGFYDGKGVLESLFSKLRAEVRYEAYDDDPILRRGRTARILCGAMPIGVIGEVGRPTLERFDLDGATTAMFEIDLAALRAALPEETRQHIPANPYPQSYRDLALIVDAEVTSARIQAIMERHRMVARSIPFDIYEGEGVPDGKRSLAYRIVFQSPRGTLTSEQVDGYQSNILQQLQRELGVELRD
;
A
#
# COMPACT_ATOMS: atom_id res chain seq x y z
N LEU A 1 -9.05 -10.65 16.93
CA LEU A 1 -7.62 -11.01 16.86
C LEU A 1 -6.82 -9.74 17.10
N ILE A 2 -5.92 -9.74 18.07
CA ILE A 2 -5.08 -8.59 18.38
C ILE A 2 -3.63 -9.00 18.22
N GLY A 3 -2.80 -8.11 17.68
CA GLY A 3 -1.36 -8.31 17.59
C GLY A 3 -0.61 -7.02 17.94
N VAL A 4 0.55 -7.18 18.56
CA VAL A 4 1.47 -6.10 18.92
C VAL A 4 2.86 -6.47 18.44
N LEU A 5 3.54 -5.54 17.79
CA LEU A 5 4.91 -5.68 17.29
C LEU A 5 5.74 -4.54 17.88
N CYS A 6 6.81 -4.89 18.59
CA CYS A 6 7.71 -3.94 19.23
C CYS A 6 9.17 -4.41 19.18
N GLY A 7 10.10 -3.46 19.26
CA GLY A 7 11.53 -3.73 19.26
C GLY A 7 12.11 -3.95 17.86
N PRO A 8 13.38 -4.40 17.78
CA PRO A 8 14.13 -4.43 16.52
C PRO A 8 13.45 -5.29 15.44
N ARG A 9 13.42 -4.77 14.21
CA ARG A 9 12.88 -5.48 13.03
C ARG A 9 13.65 -6.76 12.70
N PHE A 10 14.96 -6.73 12.94
CA PHE A 10 15.84 -7.87 12.69
C PHE A 10 16.56 -8.24 13.99
N PRO A 11 16.87 -9.54 14.18
CA PRO A 11 17.82 -9.95 15.20
C PRO A 11 19.15 -9.22 15.04
N LEU A 12 19.87 -9.04 16.15
CA LEU A 12 21.19 -8.41 16.13
C LEU A 12 22.10 -9.13 15.12
N SER A 13 22.50 -8.40 14.09
CA SER A 13 23.40 -8.89 13.04
C SER A 13 24.26 -7.76 12.52
N TRP A 14 25.50 -8.08 12.16
CA TRP A 14 26.48 -7.16 11.58
C TRP A 14 26.09 -6.64 10.19
N ASN A 15 25.13 -7.30 9.52
CA ASN A 15 24.65 -6.94 8.18
C ASN A 15 23.18 -6.49 8.15
N ALA A 16 22.51 -6.41 9.30
CA ALA A 16 21.12 -6.01 9.36
C ALA A 16 20.99 -4.49 9.56
N PRO A 17 20.07 -3.83 8.84
CA PRO A 17 19.72 -2.45 9.14
C PRO A 17 19.21 -2.32 10.58
N SER A 18 19.59 -1.25 11.27
CA SER A 18 19.00 -0.89 12.55
C SER A 18 17.61 -0.29 12.36
N GLY A 19 16.72 -0.52 13.34
CA GLY A 19 15.40 0.08 13.37
C GLY A 19 14.35 -0.84 13.97
N ASP A 20 13.43 -0.23 14.71
CA ASP A 20 12.31 -0.95 15.33
C ASP A 20 11.23 -1.27 14.30
N MET A 21 10.45 -2.30 14.63
CA MET A 21 9.18 -2.57 13.97
C MET A 21 8.22 -1.39 14.19
N GLY A 22 7.48 -1.04 13.14
CA GLY A 22 6.50 0.03 13.18
C GLY A 22 5.29 -0.28 12.32
N PHE A 23 4.57 0.76 11.94
CA PHE A 23 3.32 0.65 11.20
C PHE A 23 3.41 -0.29 9.98
N TYR A 24 4.45 -0.12 9.15
CA TYR A 24 4.60 -0.88 7.92
C TYR A 24 4.94 -2.35 8.13
N ASP A 25 5.57 -2.72 9.25
CA ASP A 25 5.83 -4.11 9.62
C ASP A 25 4.52 -4.81 10.00
N GLY A 26 3.72 -4.17 10.85
CA GLY A 26 2.38 -4.65 11.18
C GLY A 26 1.48 -4.76 9.94
N LYS A 27 1.55 -3.77 9.04
CA LYS A 27 0.81 -3.79 7.77
C LYS A 27 1.24 -4.96 6.91
N GLY A 28 2.54 -5.22 6.76
CA GLY A 28 3.06 -6.34 5.98
C GLY A 28 2.64 -7.71 6.54
N VAL A 29 2.57 -7.88 7.86
CA VAL A 29 2.04 -9.09 8.50
C VAL A 29 0.55 -9.27 8.17
N LEU A 30 -0.24 -8.21 8.27
CA LEU A 30 -1.66 -8.24 7.94
C LEU A 30 -1.91 -8.49 6.45
N GLU A 31 -1.17 -7.83 5.54
CA GLU A 31 -1.26 -8.07 4.10
C GLU A 31 -0.94 -9.54 3.76
N SER A 32 0.06 -10.13 4.41
CA SER A 32 0.39 -11.54 4.27
C SER A 32 -0.74 -12.47 4.75
N LEU A 33 -1.42 -12.10 5.85
CA LEU A 33 -2.58 -12.82 6.37
C LEU A 33 -3.77 -12.72 5.40
N PHE A 34 -4.13 -11.51 4.98
CA PHE A 34 -5.26 -11.25 4.10
C PHE A 34 -5.07 -11.88 2.72
N SER A 35 -3.84 -11.88 2.18
CA SER A 35 -3.50 -12.56 0.94
C SER A 35 -3.77 -14.07 1.02
N LYS A 36 -3.39 -14.73 2.12
CA LYS A 36 -3.69 -16.17 2.35
C LYS A 36 -5.19 -16.44 2.47
N LEU A 37 -5.94 -15.49 3.01
CA LEU A 37 -7.40 -15.54 3.13
C LEU A 37 -8.12 -15.08 1.85
N ARG A 38 -7.39 -14.59 0.84
CA ARG A 38 -7.94 -13.94 -0.37
C ARG A 38 -8.90 -12.79 -0.04
N ALA A 39 -8.66 -12.11 1.07
CA ALA A 39 -9.39 -10.91 1.44
C ALA A 39 -8.80 -9.72 0.69
N GLU A 40 -9.60 -9.10 -0.17
CA GLU A 40 -9.23 -7.81 -0.77
C GLU A 40 -9.51 -6.70 0.22
N VAL A 41 -8.44 -6.17 0.82
CA VAL A 41 -8.54 -5.13 1.85
C VAL A 41 -8.05 -3.77 1.36
N ARG A 42 -8.66 -2.71 1.90
CA ARG A 42 -8.22 -1.33 1.73
C ARG A 42 -7.90 -0.73 3.10
N TYR A 43 -6.90 0.14 3.12
CA TYR A 43 -6.48 0.88 4.30
C TYR A 43 -6.88 2.35 4.10
N GLU A 44 -7.63 2.90 5.04
CA GLU A 44 -8.06 4.30 5.03
C GLU A 44 -7.53 4.99 6.29
N ALA A 45 -7.03 6.23 6.15
CA ALA A 45 -6.53 7.00 7.29
C ALA A 45 -7.62 7.14 8.36
N TYR A 46 -7.25 6.96 9.62
CA TYR A 46 -8.18 6.94 10.75
C TYR A 46 -7.53 7.59 11.96
N ASP A 47 -8.11 8.66 12.49
CA ASP A 47 -7.54 9.45 13.60
C ASP A 47 -8.39 9.44 14.88
N ASP A 48 -9.46 8.63 14.88
CA ASP A 48 -10.44 8.54 15.97
C ASP A 48 -10.20 7.30 16.85
N ASP A 49 -8.92 7.03 17.16
CA ASP A 49 -8.50 6.00 18.10
C ASP A 49 -7.78 6.66 19.29
N PRO A 50 -8.19 6.42 20.55
CA PRO A 50 -7.59 7.05 21.71
C PRO A 50 -6.24 6.42 22.13
N ILE A 51 -5.94 5.20 21.67
CA ILE A 51 -4.74 4.45 22.01
C ILE A 51 -3.66 4.68 20.97
N LEU A 52 -4.05 4.82 19.70
CA LEU A 52 -3.12 4.90 18.57
C LEU A 52 -2.71 6.34 18.23
N ARG A 53 -1.58 6.46 17.53
CA ARG A 53 -0.97 7.72 17.12
C ARG A 53 -1.68 8.28 15.87
N ARG A 54 -2.15 9.53 15.96
CA ARG A 54 -2.69 10.28 14.82
C ARG A 54 -1.68 10.37 13.67
N GLY A 55 -2.17 10.23 12.44
CA GLY A 55 -1.35 10.18 11.22
C GLY A 55 -0.53 8.89 11.02
N ARG A 56 -0.57 7.95 11.98
CA ARG A 56 0.07 6.63 11.91
C ARG A 56 -0.93 5.52 12.22
N THR A 57 -2.18 5.74 11.82
CA THR A 57 -3.30 4.84 12.10
C THR A 57 -4.17 4.70 10.85
N ALA A 58 -4.63 3.49 10.58
CA ALA A 58 -5.48 3.18 9.45
C ALA A 58 -6.58 2.20 9.84
N ARG A 59 -7.80 2.49 9.39
CA ARG A 59 -8.91 1.54 9.40
C ARG A 59 -8.75 0.57 8.25
N ILE A 60 -9.10 -0.69 8.49
CA ILE A 60 -9.01 -1.78 7.52
C ILE A 60 -10.42 -2.13 7.07
N LEU A 61 -10.66 -2.08 5.76
CA LEU A 61 -11.94 -2.43 5.16
C LEU A 61 -11.78 -3.62 4.22
N CYS A 62 -12.73 -4.55 4.26
CA CYS A 62 -12.90 -5.59 3.24
C CYS A 62 -14.16 -5.25 2.43
N GLY A 63 -13.99 -4.87 1.17
CA GLY A 63 -15.04 -4.19 0.41
C GLY A 63 -15.45 -2.86 1.06
N ALA A 64 -16.69 -2.78 1.55
CA ALA A 64 -17.21 -1.64 2.32
C ALA A 64 -17.29 -1.92 3.83
N MET A 65 -17.04 -3.16 4.27
CA MET A 65 -17.16 -3.56 5.67
C MET A 65 -15.88 -3.23 6.43
N PRO A 66 -15.93 -2.45 7.51
CA PRO A 66 -14.81 -2.32 8.43
C PRO A 66 -14.53 -3.64 9.14
N ILE A 67 -13.28 -4.09 9.10
CA ILE A 67 -12.86 -5.36 9.71
C ILE A 67 -11.80 -5.19 10.80
N GLY A 68 -11.26 -3.98 10.98
CA GLY A 68 -10.24 -3.74 11.98
C GLY A 68 -9.54 -2.40 11.87
N VAL A 69 -8.48 -2.25 12.66
CA VAL A 69 -7.60 -1.08 12.73
C VAL A 69 -6.15 -1.53 12.89
N ILE A 70 -5.22 -0.74 12.37
CA ILE A 70 -3.78 -0.86 12.61
C ILE A 70 -3.21 0.53 12.88
N GLY A 71 -2.27 0.64 13.81
CA GLY A 71 -1.55 1.88 14.03
C GLY A 71 -0.29 1.72 14.87
N GLU A 72 0.47 2.80 14.98
CA GLU A 72 1.48 2.95 16.03
C GLU A 72 0.81 3.34 17.34
N VAL A 73 1.21 2.75 18.46
CA VAL A 73 0.69 3.11 19.78
C VAL A 73 1.12 4.53 20.14
N GLY A 74 0.17 5.33 20.66
CA GLY A 74 0.42 6.69 21.10
C GLY A 74 1.32 6.76 22.33
N ARG A 75 2.14 7.82 22.38
CA ARG A 75 3.11 8.06 23.46
C ARG A 75 2.51 8.01 24.88
N PRO A 76 1.33 8.61 25.17
CA PRO A 76 0.74 8.53 26.51
C PRO A 76 0.42 7.11 26.97
N THR A 77 0.12 6.21 26.03
CA THR A 77 -0.09 4.78 26.33
C THR A 77 1.25 4.11 26.59
N LEU A 78 2.26 4.31 25.73
CA LEU A 78 3.58 3.71 25.88
C LEU A 78 4.25 4.08 27.21
N GLU A 79 4.16 5.35 27.64
CA GLU A 79 4.71 5.83 28.91
C GLU A 79 4.08 5.12 30.13
N ARG A 80 2.81 4.72 30.05
CA ARG A 80 2.15 3.97 31.15
C ARG A 80 2.64 2.53 31.30
N PHE A 81 3.27 1.99 30.26
CA PHE A 81 3.79 0.63 30.23
C PHE A 81 5.33 0.58 30.19
N ASP A 82 6.01 1.72 30.35
CA ASP A 82 7.47 1.85 30.23
C ASP A 82 8.02 1.35 28.87
N LEU A 83 7.27 1.61 27.79
CA LEU A 83 7.59 1.19 26.41
C LEU A 83 7.91 2.36 25.46
N ASP A 84 8.08 3.58 25.98
CA ASP A 84 8.29 4.79 25.18
C ASP A 84 9.68 4.89 24.52
N GLY A 85 10.59 3.96 24.85
CA GLY A 85 11.90 3.81 24.22
C GLY A 85 11.90 3.14 22.84
N ALA A 86 10.77 2.59 22.38
CA ALA A 86 10.69 1.87 21.10
C ALA A 86 9.40 2.22 20.34
N THR A 87 9.45 2.09 19.01
CA THR A 87 8.22 2.12 18.20
C THR A 87 7.45 0.82 18.43
N THR A 88 6.13 0.94 18.63
CA THR A 88 5.24 -0.21 18.82
C THR A 88 4.06 -0.09 17.86
N ALA A 89 3.90 -1.07 16.98
CA ALA A 89 2.72 -1.21 16.15
C ALA A 89 1.71 -2.15 16.82
N MET A 90 0.43 -1.83 16.69
CA MET A 90 -0.67 -2.64 17.17
C MET A 90 -1.74 -2.75 16.08
N PHE A 91 -2.40 -3.90 16.02
CA PHE A 91 -3.59 -4.07 15.21
C PHE A 91 -4.67 -4.85 15.96
N GLU A 92 -5.91 -4.60 15.56
CA GLU A 92 -7.08 -5.35 15.99
C GLU A 92 -7.93 -5.68 14.77
N ILE A 93 -8.27 -6.96 14.63
CA ILE A 93 -9.13 -7.49 13.56
C ILE A 93 -10.35 -8.16 14.20
N ASP A 94 -11.53 -7.73 13.81
CA ASP A 94 -12.78 -8.43 14.09
C ASP A 94 -12.88 -9.66 13.16
N LEU A 95 -12.73 -10.85 13.76
CA LEU A 95 -12.76 -12.11 13.02
C LEU A 95 -14.16 -12.45 12.51
N ALA A 96 -15.23 -11.99 13.19
CA ALA A 96 -16.59 -12.21 12.75
C ALA A 96 -16.91 -11.32 11.54
N ALA A 97 -16.53 -10.04 11.60
CA ALA A 97 -16.66 -9.12 10.47
C ALA A 97 -15.82 -9.57 9.27
N LEU A 98 -14.57 -9.97 9.50
CA LEU A 98 -13.71 -10.54 8.45
C LEU A 98 -14.38 -11.77 7.81
N ARG A 99 -14.83 -12.74 8.60
CA ARG A 99 -15.49 -13.94 8.08
C ARG A 99 -16.74 -13.61 7.25
N ALA A 100 -17.52 -12.62 7.68
CA ALA A 100 -18.71 -12.19 6.96
C ALA A 100 -18.40 -11.45 5.65
N ALA A 101 -17.23 -10.80 5.55
CA ALA A 101 -16.80 -10.05 4.39
C ALA A 101 -16.02 -10.89 3.37
N LEU A 102 -15.56 -12.09 3.75
CA LEU A 102 -14.88 -13.00 2.84
C LEU A 102 -15.86 -13.54 1.78
N PRO A 103 -15.46 -13.62 0.50
CA PRO A 103 -16.28 -14.24 -0.52
C PRO A 103 -16.47 -15.73 -0.22
N GLU A 104 -17.65 -16.28 -0.49
CA GLU A 104 -17.87 -17.73 -0.50
C GLU A 104 -16.90 -18.37 -1.53
N GLU A 105 -16.20 -19.43 -1.13
CA GLU A 105 -15.15 -20.03 -1.96
C GLU A 105 -15.67 -20.49 -3.33
N THR A 106 -15.50 -19.69 -4.36
CA THR A 106 -15.46 -20.19 -5.74
C THR A 106 -14.01 -20.26 -6.19
N ARG A 107 -13.40 -21.43 -6.05
CA ARG A 107 -12.08 -21.70 -6.64
C ARG A 107 -12.22 -21.78 -8.16
N GLN A 108 -11.94 -20.67 -8.84
CA GLN A 108 -11.75 -20.68 -10.29
C GLN A 108 -10.27 -20.87 -10.59
N HIS A 109 -9.96 -21.89 -11.39
CA HIS A 109 -8.62 -22.06 -11.94
C HIS A 109 -8.40 -21.01 -13.03
N ILE A 110 -7.47 -20.08 -12.80
CA ILE A 110 -7.03 -19.12 -13.80
C ILE A 110 -5.72 -19.67 -14.38
N PRO A 111 -5.65 -20.03 -15.67
CA PRO A 111 -4.42 -20.52 -16.27
C PRO A 111 -3.34 -19.45 -16.22
N ALA A 112 -2.08 -19.88 -16.05
CA ALA A 112 -0.94 -18.98 -16.13
C ALA A 112 -0.93 -18.29 -17.51
N ASN A 113 -0.73 -16.97 -17.52
CA ASN A 113 -0.61 -16.21 -18.75
C ASN A 113 0.74 -16.52 -19.42
N PRO A 114 0.77 -17.11 -20.64
CA PRO A 114 2.02 -17.50 -21.30
C PRO A 114 2.77 -16.31 -21.92
N TYR A 115 2.15 -15.13 -22.01
CA TYR A 115 2.76 -13.95 -22.62
C TYR A 115 3.63 -13.18 -21.61
N PRO A 116 4.77 -12.62 -22.04
CA PRO A 116 5.69 -11.93 -21.14
C PRO A 116 5.09 -10.63 -20.60
N GLN A 117 5.62 -10.19 -19.45
CA GLN A 117 5.33 -8.89 -18.86
C GLN A 117 6.28 -7.83 -19.42
N SER A 118 5.76 -6.63 -19.63
CA SER A 118 6.56 -5.43 -19.87
C SER A 118 6.39 -4.47 -18.70
N TYR A 119 7.37 -3.61 -18.43
CA TYR A 119 7.24 -2.62 -17.37
C TYR A 119 7.72 -1.24 -17.81
N ARG A 120 7.19 -0.22 -17.13
CA ARG A 120 7.59 1.19 -17.25
C ARG A 120 7.70 1.77 -15.85
N ASP A 121 8.77 2.51 -15.63
CA ASP A 121 8.97 3.24 -14.39
C ASP A 121 8.57 4.70 -14.63
N LEU A 122 7.81 5.26 -13.68
CA LEU A 122 7.33 6.63 -13.71
C LEU A 122 7.67 7.30 -12.39
N ALA A 123 8.14 8.54 -12.46
CA ALA A 123 8.21 9.42 -11.30
C ALA A 123 7.11 10.47 -11.43
N LEU A 124 6.25 10.59 -10.43
CA LEU A 124 5.09 11.47 -10.43
C LEU A 124 5.22 12.52 -9.33
N ILE A 125 5.10 13.79 -9.70
CA ILE A 125 4.95 14.90 -8.75
C ILE A 125 3.46 15.03 -8.44
N VAL A 126 3.11 14.91 -7.15
CA VAL A 126 1.73 14.91 -6.66
C VAL A 126 1.60 15.75 -5.39
N ASP A 127 0.41 16.28 -5.12
CA ASP A 127 0.13 16.94 -3.84
C ASP A 127 0.30 15.97 -2.67
N ALA A 128 0.83 16.45 -1.54
CA ALA A 128 1.13 15.62 -0.36
C ALA A 128 -0.09 14.87 0.20
N GLU A 129 -1.30 15.41 -0.01
CA GLU A 129 -2.57 14.81 0.40
C GLU A 129 -3.01 13.63 -0.48
N VAL A 130 -2.49 13.52 -1.72
CA VAL A 130 -2.89 12.46 -2.65
C VAL A 130 -2.25 11.13 -2.26
N THR A 131 -3.05 10.20 -1.74
CA THR A 131 -2.54 8.90 -1.28
C THR A 131 -2.06 8.02 -2.44
N SER A 132 -1.02 7.21 -2.17
CA SER A 132 -0.52 6.22 -3.13
C SER A 132 -1.63 5.27 -3.61
N ALA A 133 -2.53 4.86 -2.71
CA ALA A 133 -3.66 4.02 -3.04
C ALA A 133 -4.59 4.64 -4.11
N ARG A 134 -4.81 5.96 -4.09
CA ARG A 134 -5.61 6.65 -5.13
C ARG A 134 -4.92 6.62 -6.49
N ILE A 135 -3.59 6.79 -6.51
CA ILE A 135 -2.78 6.75 -7.73
C ILE A 135 -2.82 5.34 -8.34
N GLN A 136 -2.54 4.31 -7.53
CA GLN A 136 -2.60 2.92 -7.96
C GLN A 136 -3.99 2.54 -8.48
N ALA A 137 -5.05 2.97 -7.78
CA ALA A 137 -6.42 2.71 -8.18
C ALA A 137 -6.80 3.34 -9.53
N ILE A 138 -6.10 4.39 -10.00
CA ILE A 138 -6.28 4.93 -11.36
C ILE A 138 -5.45 4.15 -12.36
N MET A 139 -4.17 3.87 -12.06
CA MET A 139 -3.30 3.07 -12.93
C MET A 139 -3.91 1.70 -13.26
N GLU A 140 -4.46 1.03 -12.26
CA GLU A 140 -4.98 -0.34 -12.37
C GLU A 140 -6.38 -0.43 -13.00
N ARG A 141 -7.05 0.70 -13.30
CA ARG A 141 -8.26 0.71 -14.14
C ARG A 141 -7.96 0.31 -15.58
N HIS A 142 -6.73 0.53 -16.05
CA HIS A 142 -6.36 0.18 -17.41
C HIS A 142 -6.20 -1.34 -17.53
N ARG A 143 -7.04 -1.98 -18.36
CA ARG A 143 -7.14 -3.44 -18.50
C ARG A 143 -5.83 -4.20 -18.81
N MET A 144 -4.81 -3.51 -19.33
CA MET A 144 -3.50 -4.11 -19.63
C MET A 144 -2.52 -4.01 -18.46
N VAL A 145 -2.84 -3.26 -17.41
CA VAL A 145 -2.02 -3.17 -16.20
C VAL A 145 -2.30 -4.40 -15.35
N ALA A 146 -1.27 -5.21 -15.13
CA ALA A 146 -1.34 -6.37 -14.26
C ALA A 146 -1.15 -5.99 -12.78
N ARG A 147 -0.32 -4.97 -12.51
CA ARG A 147 -0.10 -4.38 -11.18
C ARG A 147 0.67 -3.08 -11.26
N SER A 148 0.51 -2.23 -10.25
CA SER A 148 1.34 -1.05 -10.00
C SER A 148 2.13 -1.22 -8.70
N ILE A 149 3.41 -0.86 -8.69
CA ILE A 149 4.30 -1.05 -7.53
C ILE A 149 4.96 0.29 -7.18
N PRO A 150 4.60 0.96 -6.06
CA PRO A 150 5.36 2.09 -5.56
C PRO A 150 6.70 1.58 -5.02
N PHE A 151 7.79 2.24 -5.39
CA PHE A 151 9.12 1.83 -4.96
C PHE A 151 9.97 2.97 -4.40
N ASP A 152 9.55 4.23 -4.56
CA ASP A 152 10.25 5.36 -3.97
C ASP A 152 9.32 6.53 -3.63
N ILE A 153 9.67 7.28 -2.59
CA ILE A 153 9.04 8.54 -2.18
C ILE A 153 10.13 9.55 -1.84
N TYR A 154 10.05 10.73 -2.45
CA TYR A 154 11.02 11.79 -2.27
C TYR A 154 10.34 13.14 -2.00
N GLU A 155 10.74 13.80 -0.93
CA GLU A 155 10.19 15.09 -0.45
C GLU A 155 11.32 16.12 -0.24
N GLY A 156 12.46 15.95 -0.93
CA GLY A 156 13.63 16.81 -0.79
C GLY A 156 13.73 17.91 -1.85
N GLU A 157 14.96 18.43 -2.01
CA GLU A 157 15.30 19.49 -2.94
C GLU A 157 14.86 19.18 -4.39
N GLY A 158 14.26 20.16 -5.06
CA GLY A 158 13.75 20.02 -6.43
C GLY A 158 12.31 19.50 -6.51
N VAL A 159 11.65 19.20 -5.39
CA VAL A 159 10.20 18.99 -5.33
C VAL A 159 9.53 20.29 -4.86
N PRO A 160 8.48 20.79 -5.54
CA PRO A 160 7.75 21.97 -5.09
C PRO A 160 7.15 21.82 -3.68
N ASP A 161 7.06 22.92 -2.95
CA ASP A 161 6.44 22.95 -1.62
C ASP A 161 5.00 22.39 -1.65
N GLY A 162 4.68 21.55 -0.66
CA GLY A 162 3.37 20.89 -0.57
C GLY A 162 3.18 19.72 -1.54
N LYS A 163 4.19 19.38 -2.34
CA LYS A 163 4.19 18.21 -3.22
C LYS A 163 5.21 17.16 -2.77
N ARG A 164 5.07 15.95 -3.32
CA ARG A 164 6.00 14.83 -3.20
C ARG A 164 6.22 14.15 -4.54
N SER A 165 7.39 13.58 -4.73
CA SER A 165 7.72 12.74 -5.88
C SER A 165 7.52 11.27 -5.50
N LEU A 166 6.61 10.58 -6.18
CA LEU A 166 6.37 9.15 -6.00
C LEU A 166 6.79 8.37 -7.24
N ALA A 167 7.63 7.35 -7.06
CA ALA A 167 8.05 6.49 -8.15
C ALA A 167 7.27 5.17 -8.18
N TYR A 168 6.78 4.81 -9.36
CA TYR A 168 6.00 3.61 -9.61
C TYR A 168 6.56 2.79 -10.74
N ARG A 169 6.57 1.47 -10.57
CA ARG A 169 6.67 0.52 -11.68
C ARG A 169 5.28 0.06 -12.07
N ILE A 170 4.88 0.33 -13.31
CA ILE A 170 3.66 -0.21 -13.90
C ILE A 170 4.03 -1.46 -14.68
N VAL A 171 3.40 -2.58 -14.35
CA VAL A 171 3.58 -3.85 -15.06
C VAL A 171 2.41 -4.05 -16.01
N PHE A 172 2.71 -4.18 -17.29
CA PHE A 172 1.76 -4.45 -18.36
C PHE A 172 1.80 -5.91 -18.78
N GLN A 173 0.64 -6.50 -19.03
CA GLN A 173 0.52 -7.84 -19.59
C GLN A 173 -0.78 -7.98 -20.38
N SER A 174 -0.69 -8.53 -21.59
CA SER A 174 -1.86 -8.84 -22.40
C SER A 174 -2.25 -10.31 -22.25
N PRO A 175 -3.56 -10.64 -22.25
CA PRO A 175 -4.03 -12.02 -22.25
C PRO A 175 -4.04 -12.66 -23.65
N ARG A 176 -3.66 -11.93 -24.71
CA ARG A 176 -3.81 -12.36 -26.12
C ARG A 176 -2.54 -12.33 -26.96
N GLY A 177 -1.43 -11.85 -26.42
CA GLY A 177 -0.19 -11.70 -27.18
C GLY A 177 0.87 -10.90 -26.45
N THR A 178 2.11 -10.96 -26.93
CA THR A 178 3.20 -10.09 -26.50
C THR A 178 2.87 -8.64 -26.86
N LEU A 179 3.04 -7.72 -25.91
CA LEU A 179 2.87 -6.29 -26.14
C LEU A 179 4.07 -5.71 -26.88
N THR A 180 3.83 -4.85 -27.88
CA THR A 180 4.89 -4.06 -28.51
C THR A 180 5.21 -2.81 -27.69
N SER A 181 6.38 -2.22 -27.91
CA SER A 181 6.78 -0.98 -27.23
C SER A 181 5.79 0.15 -27.49
N GLU A 182 5.33 0.31 -28.73
CA GLU A 182 4.40 1.36 -29.14
C GLU A 182 3.04 1.21 -28.44
N GLN A 183 2.59 -0.03 -28.23
CA GLN A 183 1.38 -0.29 -27.46
C GLN A 183 1.54 0.10 -26.00
N VAL A 184 2.66 -0.28 -25.38
CA VAL A 184 2.97 0.05 -23.98
C VAL A 184 3.07 1.56 -23.79
N ASP A 185 3.72 2.27 -24.71
CA ASP A 185 3.86 3.72 -24.66
C ASP A 185 2.49 4.41 -24.78
N GLY A 186 1.63 3.92 -25.67
CA GLY A 186 0.23 4.39 -25.78
C GLY A 186 -0.58 4.17 -24.49
N TYR A 187 -0.43 3.02 -23.84
CA TYR A 187 -1.10 2.74 -22.56
C TYR A 187 -0.57 3.62 -21.45
N GLN A 188 0.75 3.84 -21.38
CA GLN A 188 1.38 4.75 -20.43
C GLN A 188 0.86 6.17 -20.60
N SER A 189 0.81 6.69 -21.84
CA SER A 189 0.27 8.02 -22.11
C SER A 189 -1.20 8.14 -21.70
N ASN A 190 -2.02 7.11 -21.92
CA ASN A 190 -3.41 7.10 -21.49
C ASN A 190 -3.55 7.16 -19.95
N ILE A 191 -2.74 6.37 -19.23
CA ILE A 191 -2.72 6.36 -17.76
C ILE A 191 -2.27 7.72 -17.22
N LEU A 192 -1.21 8.31 -17.77
CA LEU A 192 -0.73 9.63 -17.38
C LEU A 192 -1.80 10.72 -17.57
N GLN A 193 -2.53 10.71 -18.69
CA GLN A 193 -3.63 11.64 -18.92
C GLN A 193 -4.76 11.48 -17.90
N GLN A 194 -5.10 10.25 -17.52
CA GLN A 194 -6.12 10.01 -16.48
C GLN A 194 -5.66 10.52 -15.11
N LEU A 195 -4.41 10.22 -14.73
CA LEU A 195 -3.83 10.70 -13.49
C LEU A 195 -3.77 12.23 -13.43
N GLN A 196 -3.36 12.88 -14.53
CA GLN A 196 -3.33 14.34 -14.63
C GLN A 196 -4.75 14.92 -14.50
N ARG A 197 -5.74 14.33 -15.17
CA ARG A 197 -7.12 14.81 -15.13
C ARG A 197 -7.79 14.66 -13.77
N GLU A 198 -7.57 13.54 -13.08
CA GLU A 198 -8.26 13.22 -11.83
C GLU A 198 -7.53 13.70 -10.57
N LEU A 199 -6.20 13.78 -10.61
CA LEU A 199 -5.37 14.07 -9.44
C LEU A 199 -4.38 15.22 -9.66
N GLY A 200 -4.33 15.83 -10.85
CA GLY A 200 -3.40 16.92 -11.13
C GLY A 200 -1.93 16.51 -11.10
N VAL A 201 -1.62 15.22 -11.31
CA VAL A 201 -0.24 14.75 -11.26
C VAL A 201 0.57 15.24 -12.46
N GLU A 202 1.85 15.44 -12.23
CA GLU A 202 2.83 15.80 -13.26
C GLU A 202 3.90 14.72 -13.36
N LEU A 203 4.34 14.40 -14.57
CA LEU A 203 5.50 13.53 -14.75
C LEU A 203 6.76 14.31 -14.36
N ARG A 204 7.63 13.70 -13.55
CA ARG A 204 8.94 14.24 -13.23
C ARG A 204 9.92 13.88 -14.34
N ASP A 205 10.57 14.88 -14.91
CA ASP A 205 11.68 14.73 -15.86
C ASP A 205 12.96 14.19 -15.19
#